data_AF-A0A0J1IR70-F1
#
_entry.id   AF-A0A0J1IR70-F1
#
_cell.length_a   1.000
_cell.length_b   1.000
_cell.length_c   1.000
_cell.angle_alpha   90.00
_cell.angle_beta   90.00
_cell.angle_gamma   90.00
#
_symmetry.space_group_name_H-M   'P 1'
#
loop_
_entity.id
_entity.type
_entity.pdbx_description
1 polymer ?
#
loop_
_entity_poly.entity_id
_entity_poly.type
_entity_poly.pdbx_seq_one_letter_code
_entity_poly.pdbx_strand_id
1 'polypeptide(L)'
;MKKSSIFFAATLLVLLLAGMSACSNTSESDSSNNTNNKQSESDSSNNTNNKQSETDQKAENTDVSSSSNEASADRTETAVNSKNSKMDKPASEDKSQAGDKVEGRKAEFIAKLDNIQKEVDAMPDKKDSDKGVTNAMINYYGVSYEKYDEALNEIYSILKAELSPEVMNNLKTDQVKWIEQKEAAAKEERSKYSGGTFENVANYISLYESTKKRCYELVNEYMAD
;
A
#
# COMPACT_ATOMS: atom_id res chain seq x y z
N MET A 1 25.56 -31.86 14.58
CA MET A 1 24.35 -31.22 15.15
C MET A 1 24.77 -29.90 15.79
N LYS A 2 24.38 -28.76 15.22
CA LYS A 2 24.73 -27.43 15.74
C LYS A 2 23.43 -26.64 15.86
N LYS A 3 22.91 -26.52 17.08
CA LYS A 3 21.72 -25.71 17.39
C LYS A 3 22.18 -24.26 17.54
N SER A 4 21.58 -23.35 16.77
CA SER A 4 21.69 -21.91 16.96
C SER A 4 20.33 -21.41 17.40
N SER A 5 20.24 -20.94 18.64
CA SER A 5 19.09 -20.27 19.22
C SER A 5 19.27 -18.76 19.07
N ILE A 6 18.43 -18.13 18.24
CA ILE A 6 18.40 -16.68 18.06
C ILE A 6 17.45 -16.10 19.11
N PHE A 7 18.00 -15.33 20.05
CA PHE A 7 17.25 -14.51 21.00
C PHE A 7 16.83 -13.22 20.29
N PHE A 8 15.53 -12.95 20.21
CA PHE A 8 15.00 -11.64 19.82
C PHE A 8 14.92 -10.75 21.06
N ALA A 9 15.79 -9.74 21.13
CA ALA A 9 15.70 -8.68 22.13
C ALA A 9 14.76 -7.59 21.63
N ALA A 10 13.58 -7.48 22.24
CA ALA A 10 12.67 -6.37 22.05
C ALA A 10 13.09 -5.22 22.97
N THR A 11 13.54 -4.10 22.39
CA THR A 11 13.78 -2.86 23.14
C THR A 11 12.65 -1.87 22.90
N LEU A 12 11.86 -1.75 23.97
CA LEU A 12 10.77 -0.82 24.26
C LEU A 12 11.24 0.65 24.15
N LEU A 13 10.62 1.44 23.26
CA LEU A 13 10.80 2.89 23.20
C LEU A 13 9.75 3.57 24.11
N VAL A 14 10.18 4.02 25.28
CA VAL A 14 9.34 4.80 26.21
C VAL A 14 9.47 6.28 25.85
N LEU A 15 8.40 6.86 25.29
CA LEU A 15 8.26 8.31 25.11
C LEU A 15 7.73 8.94 26.41
N LEU A 16 8.61 9.60 27.14
CA LEU A 16 8.31 10.49 28.26
C LEU A 16 7.70 11.79 27.74
N LEU A 17 6.41 12.00 27.99
CA LEU A 17 5.75 13.32 27.88
C LEU A 17 5.62 13.93 29.28
N ALA A 18 6.42 14.95 29.54
CA ALA A 18 6.24 15.94 30.62
C ALA A 18 6.47 17.32 29.99
N GLY A 19 5.66 18.36 30.19
CA GLY A 19 4.41 18.51 30.90
C GLY A 19 3.76 19.82 30.43
N MET A 20 2.44 19.94 30.59
CA MET A 20 1.75 21.22 30.47
C MET A 20 1.82 21.95 31.81
N SER A 21 2.48 23.10 31.84
CA SER A 21 2.31 24.06 32.93
C SER A 21 1.33 25.14 32.48
N ALA A 22 0.12 25.04 33.00
CA ALA A 22 -0.80 26.15 33.11
C ALA A 22 -0.36 27.04 34.29
N CYS A 23 -0.21 28.34 34.04
CA CYS A 23 -0.30 29.35 35.10
C CYS A 23 -1.23 30.46 34.61
N SER A 24 -2.46 30.43 35.12
CA SER A 24 -3.23 31.63 35.42
C SER A 24 -2.51 32.40 36.54
N ASN A 25 -2.36 33.72 36.44
CA ASN A 25 -3.00 34.55 37.44
C ASN A 25 -3.12 36.02 37.04
N THR A 26 -4.21 36.57 37.55
CA THR A 26 -4.67 37.94 37.53
C THR A 26 -3.74 38.87 38.33
N SER A 27 -3.68 40.13 37.91
CA SER A 27 -3.42 41.26 38.79
C SER A 27 -4.13 42.49 38.23
N GLU A 28 -5.27 42.82 38.84
CA GLU A 28 -5.90 44.13 38.74
C GLU A 28 -5.07 45.16 39.49
N SER A 29 -4.96 46.36 38.91
CA SER A 29 -4.91 47.61 39.66
C SER A 29 -5.41 48.76 38.78
N ASP A 30 -6.67 49.11 39.04
CA ASP A 30 -7.29 50.43 39.08
C ASP A 30 -7.06 51.53 38.02
N SER A 31 -8.20 51.90 37.44
CA SER A 31 -8.76 53.26 37.37
C SER A 31 -8.04 54.34 36.54
N SER A 32 -8.67 54.74 35.42
CA SER A 32 -9.33 56.05 35.26
C SER A 32 -9.43 56.53 33.79
N ASN A 33 -10.68 56.77 33.35
CA ASN A 33 -11.16 57.88 32.53
C ASN A 33 -10.73 58.13 31.06
N ASN A 34 -11.79 58.29 30.25
CA ASN A 34 -12.05 59.31 29.22
C ASN A 34 -11.63 59.08 27.74
N THR A 35 -12.65 58.77 26.92
CA THR A 35 -13.23 59.61 25.84
C THR A 35 -12.36 60.12 24.67
N ASN A 36 -12.87 59.81 23.46
CA ASN A 36 -12.84 60.55 22.19
C ASN A 36 -11.57 60.56 21.30
N ASN A 37 -11.73 59.97 20.11
CA ASN A 37 -11.84 60.65 18.80
C ASN A 37 -10.84 60.22 17.69
N LYS A 38 -11.43 60.05 16.49
CA LYS A 38 -10.94 60.32 15.12
C LYS A 38 -9.64 59.67 14.59
N GLN A 39 -9.86 58.79 13.60
CA GLN A 39 -9.51 58.97 12.18
C GLN A 39 -8.30 59.86 11.85
N SER A 40 -7.31 59.31 11.15
CA SER A 40 -7.02 59.64 9.73
C SER A 40 -5.80 58.88 9.21
N GLU A 41 -5.88 58.58 7.92
CA GLU A 41 -4.83 58.12 7.02
C GLU A 41 -3.59 59.01 7.03
N SER A 42 -2.42 58.45 6.68
CA SER A 42 -1.49 59.13 5.77
C SER A 42 -0.50 58.16 5.14
N ASP A 43 -0.43 58.31 3.82
CA ASP A 43 0.49 57.78 2.83
C ASP A 43 2.00 57.93 3.10
N SER A 44 2.72 57.13 2.29
CA SER A 44 3.93 57.47 1.54
C SER A 44 5.33 57.08 2.06
N SER A 45 5.85 56.04 1.38
CA SER A 45 6.88 56.12 0.33
C SER A 45 8.38 56.27 0.67
N ASN A 46 9.14 55.50 -0.14
CA ASN A 46 10.53 55.66 -0.62
C ASN A 46 11.65 55.22 0.35
N ASN A 47 12.78 54.64 -0.08
CA ASN A 47 13.45 54.43 -1.37
C ASN A 47 14.51 53.32 -1.08
N THR A 48 14.68 52.25 -1.86
CA THR A 48 15.42 52.12 -3.14
C THR A 48 16.95 52.06 -3.02
N ASN A 49 17.50 51.16 -3.86
CA ASN A 49 18.85 51.06 -4.43
C ASN A 49 19.90 50.23 -3.67
N ASN A 50 20.75 49.42 -4.32
CA ASN A 50 20.85 48.94 -5.72
C ASN A 50 22.03 47.95 -5.77
N LYS A 51 22.10 47.18 -6.87
CA LYS A 51 23.31 46.93 -7.68
C LYS A 51 24.00 45.55 -7.59
N GLN A 52 23.45 44.66 -8.41
CA GLN A 52 24.09 43.88 -9.49
C GLN A 52 25.56 44.20 -9.86
N SER A 53 26.34 43.15 -10.12
CA SER A 53 27.23 43.10 -11.30
C SER A 53 27.57 41.65 -11.69
N GLU A 54 27.45 41.39 -12.99
CA GLU A 54 28.07 40.32 -13.80
C GLU A 54 29.61 40.58 -13.91
N THR A 55 30.53 39.79 -14.50
CA THR A 55 30.51 38.77 -15.56
C THR A 55 31.87 38.03 -15.62
N ASP A 56 31.86 36.79 -16.16
CA ASP A 56 32.75 36.23 -17.23
C ASP A 56 34.13 35.52 -17.08
N GLN A 57 34.19 34.40 -17.84
CA GLN A 57 35.27 33.72 -18.61
C GLN A 57 36.26 32.76 -17.89
N LYS A 58 36.29 31.44 -18.17
CA LYS A 58 36.64 30.58 -19.36
C LYS A 58 38.14 30.24 -19.49
N ALA A 59 38.46 28.93 -19.41
CA ALA A 59 39.40 28.12 -20.24
C ALA A 59 39.77 26.83 -19.43
N GLU A 60 39.44 25.59 -19.83
CA GLU A 60 39.84 24.76 -20.99
C GLU A 60 41.12 23.93 -20.76
N ASN A 61 40.98 22.59 -20.86
CA ASN A 61 41.90 21.51 -21.27
C ASN A 61 41.25 20.18 -20.83
N THR A 62 40.57 19.34 -21.63
CA THR A 62 40.95 18.47 -22.77
C THR A 62 42.17 17.55 -22.59
N ASP A 63 41.89 16.24 -22.51
CA ASP A 63 42.67 15.09 -23.04
C ASP A 63 41.66 13.90 -23.16
N VAL A 64 41.01 13.66 -24.32
CA VAL A 64 41.40 12.84 -25.49
C VAL A 64 41.56 11.34 -25.11
N SER A 65 40.59 10.46 -25.45
CA SER A 65 40.47 9.65 -26.70
C SER A 65 41.53 8.52 -26.77
N SER A 66 41.38 7.30 -27.27
CA SER A 66 40.44 6.57 -28.16
C SER A 66 40.80 5.06 -27.98
N SER A 67 39.87 4.10 -27.96
CA SER A 67 39.38 3.27 -29.09
C SER A 67 40.42 2.53 -29.96
N SER A 68 39.98 1.37 -30.48
CA SER A 68 40.53 0.44 -31.50
C SER A 68 41.38 -0.72 -30.96
N ASN A 69 41.29 -2.00 -31.39
CA ASN A 69 40.74 -2.67 -32.59
C ASN A 69 40.75 -4.22 -32.32
N GLU A 70 39.73 -5.01 -32.68
CA GLU A 70 39.49 -5.79 -33.94
C GLU A 70 39.90 -7.28 -33.94
N ALA A 71 38.95 -8.08 -34.47
CA ALA A 71 38.92 -9.41 -35.12
C ALA A 71 39.92 -10.57 -34.81
N SER A 72 39.41 -11.81 -34.66
CA SER A 72 39.16 -12.77 -35.78
C SER A 72 39.15 -14.27 -35.37
N ALA A 73 38.58 -15.09 -36.27
CA ALA A 73 38.56 -16.56 -36.43
C ALA A 73 37.49 -17.35 -35.62
N ASP A 74 36.40 -17.81 -36.22
CA ASP A 74 36.25 -18.89 -37.23
C ASP A 74 36.59 -20.30 -36.68
N ARG A 75 35.54 -21.12 -36.53
CA ARG A 75 35.51 -22.51 -37.04
C ARG A 75 34.10 -23.09 -36.97
N THR A 76 33.66 -23.52 -38.14
CA THR A 76 32.52 -24.38 -38.43
C THR A 76 32.86 -25.86 -38.17
N GLU A 77 31.82 -26.66 -37.88
CA GLU A 77 31.52 -28.04 -38.35
C GLU A 77 30.74 -28.82 -37.27
N THR A 78 29.45 -29.14 -37.44
CA THR A 78 28.79 -30.16 -38.29
C THR A 78 28.52 -31.46 -37.52
N ALA A 79 27.22 -31.78 -37.36
CA ALA A 79 26.53 -33.10 -37.27
C ALA A 79 27.11 -34.17 -36.29
N VAL A 80 26.34 -35.02 -35.61
CA VAL A 80 25.39 -36.00 -36.16
C VAL A 80 24.38 -36.46 -35.09
N ASN A 81 23.12 -36.48 -35.53
CA ASN A 81 21.97 -37.28 -35.12
C ASN A 81 22.25 -38.67 -34.49
N SER A 82 21.47 -39.05 -33.46
CA SER A 82 20.82 -40.38 -33.40
C SER A 82 19.72 -40.51 -32.34
N LYS A 83 18.48 -40.51 -32.85
CA LYS A 83 17.46 -41.57 -32.71
C LYS A 83 17.00 -42.03 -31.32
N ASN A 84 15.84 -41.49 -30.94
CA ASN A 84 14.60 -42.18 -30.54
C ASN A 84 14.72 -43.53 -29.81
N SER A 85 14.23 -43.58 -28.57
CA SER A 85 13.70 -44.78 -27.92
C SER A 85 12.43 -44.41 -27.16
N LYS A 86 11.30 -44.75 -27.77
CA LYS A 86 9.97 -44.78 -27.17
C LYS A 86 9.80 -46.15 -26.51
N MET A 87 9.53 -46.20 -25.21
CA MET A 87 8.92 -47.37 -24.57
C MET A 87 8.21 -46.94 -23.28
N ASP A 88 6.89 -46.97 -23.37
CA ASP A 88 5.92 -47.41 -22.37
C ASP A 88 5.80 -46.73 -21.00
N LYS A 89 4.75 -45.89 -20.97
CA LYS A 89 3.84 -45.59 -19.87
C LYS A 89 3.52 -46.81 -18.98
N PRO A 90 3.44 -46.58 -17.66
CA PRO A 90 2.22 -46.86 -16.91
C PRO A 90 1.71 -45.55 -16.28
N ALA A 91 0.53 -45.04 -16.67
CA ALA A 91 -0.62 -44.96 -15.75
C ALA A 91 -0.55 -46.01 -14.64
N SER A 92 -0.61 -45.67 -13.36
CA SER A 92 -1.40 -44.62 -12.73
C SER A 92 -0.67 -44.03 -11.54
N GLU A 93 -0.56 -42.70 -11.49
CA GLU A 93 -0.60 -41.99 -10.21
C GLU A 93 -1.91 -41.21 -10.24
N ASP A 94 -2.95 -41.85 -9.70
CA ASP A 94 -3.99 -41.11 -9.00
C ASP A 94 -3.28 -40.43 -7.82
N LYS A 95 -2.66 -39.27 -8.08
CA LYS A 95 -2.30 -38.33 -7.02
C LYS A 95 -3.65 -37.87 -6.49
N SER A 96 -4.12 -38.58 -5.47
CA SER A 96 -5.12 -38.08 -4.56
C SER A 96 -4.81 -36.61 -4.30
N GLN A 97 -5.75 -35.76 -4.69
CA GLN A 97 -5.78 -34.31 -4.60
C GLN A 97 -5.88 -33.87 -3.12
N ALA A 98 -5.08 -34.50 -2.26
CA ALA A 98 -5.12 -34.36 -0.82
C ALA A 98 -4.31 -33.11 -0.43
N GLY A 99 -5.01 -32.03 -0.08
CA GLY A 99 -4.41 -30.79 0.42
C GLY A 99 -4.29 -29.64 -0.59
N ASP A 100 -4.96 -29.73 -1.75
CA ASP A 100 -5.01 -28.62 -2.71
C ASP A 100 -6.07 -27.57 -2.34
N LYS A 101 -7.12 -27.99 -1.62
CA LYS A 101 -8.22 -27.14 -1.15
C LYS A 101 -8.55 -27.48 0.31
N VAL A 102 -9.17 -26.51 0.97
CA VAL A 102 -9.78 -26.63 2.30
C VAL A 102 -11.24 -27.08 2.14
N GLU A 103 -11.58 -28.25 2.68
CA GLU A 103 -12.89 -28.89 2.51
C GLU A 103 -13.93 -28.41 3.53
N GLY A 104 -15.21 -28.34 3.13
CA GLY A 104 -16.34 -28.05 4.01
C GLY A 104 -16.43 -26.61 4.54
N ARG A 105 -15.72 -25.66 3.92
CA ARG A 105 -15.63 -24.26 4.38
C ARG A 105 -16.18 -23.23 3.40
N LYS A 106 -16.33 -23.58 2.12
CA LYS A 106 -16.61 -22.59 1.09
C LYS A 106 -17.92 -21.84 1.33
N ALA A 107 -19.03 -22.55 1.54
CA ALA A 107 -20.33 -21.92 1.81
C ALA A 107 -20.32 -21.02 3.06
N GLU A 108 -19.62 -21.42 4.12
CA GLU A 108 -19.46 -20.64 5.36
C GLU A 108 -18.84 -19.27 5.07
N PHE A 109 -17.71 -19.25 4.36
CA PHE A 109 -17.00 -18.01 4.06
C PHE A 109 -17.71 -17.15 3.02
N ILE A 110 -18.36 -17.74 2.01
CA ILE A 110 -19.21 -16.96 1.10
C ILE A 110 -20.33 -16.26 1.86
N ALA A 111 -21.04 -16.99 2.75
CA ALA A 111 -22.11 -16.40 3.56
C ALA A 111 -21.59 -15.27 4.47
N LYS A 112 -20.36 -15.42 5.01
CA LYS A 112 -19.71 -14.37 5.79
C LYS A 112 -19.41 -13.12 4.96
N LEU A 113 -18.85 -13.27 3.75
CA LEU A 113 -18.56 -12.15 2.87
C LEU A 113 -19.84 -11.44 2.38
N ASP A 114 -20.92 -12.18 2.16
CA ASP A 114 -22.25 -11.64 1.87
C ASP A 114 -22.81 -10.87 3.06
N ASN A 115 -22.59 -11.36 4.28
CA ASN A 115 -23.01 -10.66 5.50
C ASN A 115 -22.24 -9.35 5.69
N ILE A 116 -20.92 -9.35 5.46
CA ILE A 116 -20.12 -8.11 5.45
C ILE A 116 -20.70 -7.12 4.43
N GLN A 117 -21.07 -7.58 3.23
CA GLN A 117 -21.68 -6.70 2.23
C GLN A 117 -22.99 -6.08 2.74
N LYS A 118 -23.85 -6.88 3.38
CA LYS A 118 -25.09 -6.37 3.99
C LYS A 118 -24.84 -5.35 5.09
N GLU A 119 -23.82 -5.58 5.93
CA GLU A 119 -23.44 -4.65 7.00
C GLU A 119 -22.96 -3.30 6.45
N VAL A 120 -22.09 -3.32 5.43
CA VAL A 120 -21.61 -2.07 4.81
C VAL A 120 -22.76 -1.36 4.09
N ASP A 121 -23.64 -2.09 3.40
CA ASP A 121 -24.81 -1.52 2.72
C ASP A 121 -25.82 -0.90 3.69
N ALA A 122 -25.85 -1.38 4.94
CA ALA A 122 -26.70 -0.85 5.99
C ALA A 122 -26.08 0.33 6.77
N MET A 123 -24.84 0.73 6.48
CA MET A 123 -24.18 1.83 7.17
C MET A 123 -24.95 3.16 7.00
N PRO A 124 -25.06 4.00 8.05
CA PRO A 124 -25.70 5.31 7.95
C PRO A 124 -25.10 6.20 6.85
N ASP A 125 -23.77 6.15 6.67
CA ASP A 125 -23.04 6.94 5.69
C ASP A 125 -23.29 6.51 4.24
N LYS A 126 -23.84 5.31 3.99
CA LYS A 126 -24.08 4.74 2.65
C LYS A 126 -24.86 5.71 1.76
N LYS A 127 -25.98 6.24 2.25
CA LYS A 127 -26.88 7.10 1.47
C LYS A 127 -26.20 8.39 1.02
N ASP A 128 -25.38 9.00 1.87
CA ASP A 128 -24.70 10.25 1.54
C ASP A 128 -23.40 10.01 0.77
N SER A 129 -22.74 8.87 1.00
CA SER A 129 -21.67 8.34 0.15
C SER A 129 -22.14 8.16 -1.30
N ASP A 130 -23.31 7.55 -1.50
CA ASP A 130 -23.91 7.33 -2.83
C ASP A 130 -24.26 8.66 -3.55
N LYS A 131 -24.41 9.77 -2.80
CA LYS A 131 -24.60 11.12 -3.36
C LYS A 131 -23.28 11.88 -3.59
N GLY A 132 -22.14 11.28 -3.28
CA GLY A 132 -20.83 11.90 -3.45
C GLY A 132 -20.41 12.83 -2.31
N VAL A 133 -21.04 12.76 -1.13
CA VAL A 133 -20.60 13.54 0.04
C VAL A 133 -19.25 12.98 0.51
N THR A 134 -18.17 13.75 0.30
CA THR A 134 -16.79 13.27 0.46
C THR A 134 -16.51 12.63 1.82
N ASN A 135 -16.94 13.25 2.93
CA ASN A 135 -16.72 12.67 4.26
C ASN A 135 -17.47 11.34 4.46
N ALA A 136 -18.69 11.23 3.95
CA ALA A 136 -19.46 10.00 4.00
C ALA A 136 -18.82 8.90 3.14
N MET A 137 -18.25 9.26 1.98
CA MET A 137 -17.48 8.32 1.15
C MET A 137 -16.23 7.83 1.87
N ILE A 138 -15.46 8.73 2.50
CA ILE A 138 -14.26 8.35 3.27
C ILE A 138 -14.64 7.34 4.35
N ASN A 139 -15.67 7.62 5.15
CA ASN A 139 -16.12 6.71 6.20
C ASN A 139 -16.62 5.38 5.64
N TYR A 140 -17.49 5.43 4.63
CA TYR A 140 -18.08 4.23 4.02
C TYR A 140 -16.99 3.30 3.46
N TYR A 141 -16.11 3.81 2.59
CA TYR A 141 -15.08 2.98 1.97
C TYR A 141 -13.96 2.60 2.96
N GLY A 142 -13.64 3.46 3.93
CA GLY A 142 -12.68 3.15 4.98
C GLY A 142 -13.11 1.97 5.85
N VAL A 143 -14.32 2.04 6.43
CA VAL A 143 -14.88 0.95 7.25
C VAL A 143 -15.10 -0.31 6.41
N SER A 144 -15.55 -0.16 5.16
CA SER A 144 -15.72 -1.30 4.26
C SER A 144 -14.39 -2.01 3.98
N TYR A 145 -13.32 -1.25 3.73
CA TYR A 145 -11.98 -1.80 3.58
C TYR A 145 -11.53 -2.56 4.83
N GLU A 146 -11.68 -1.99 6.02
CA GLU A 146 -11.29 -2.63 7.28
C GLU A 146 -12.01 -3.97 7.49
N LYS A 147 -13.33 -4.02 7.29
CA LYS A 147 -14.12 -5.26 7.41
C LYS A 147 -13.65 -6.35 6.45
N TYR A 148 -13.35 -6.00 5.20
CA TYR A 148 -12.85 -6.97 4.24
C TYR A 148 -11.39 -7.36 4.50
N ASP A 149 -10.55 -6.47 5.03
CA ASP A 149 -9.17 -6.80 5.39
C ASP A 149 -9.11 -7.78 6.58
N GLU A 150 -9.98 -7.57 7.59
CA GLU A 150 -10.18 -8.52 8.68
C GLU A 150 -10.59 -9.90 8.16
N ALA A 151 -11.60 -9.95 7.27
CA ALA A 151 -12.05 -11.21 6.67
C ALA A 151 -10.97 -11.87 5.81
N LEU A 152 -10.19 -11.09 5.06
CA LEU A 152 -9.07 -11.58 4.25
C LEU A 152 -8.02 -12.26 5.12
N ASN A 153 -7.66 -11.64 6.25
CA ASN A 153 -6.68 -12.17 7.20
C ASN A 153 -7.17 -13.47 7.86
N GLU A 154 -8.47 -13.56 8.15
CA GLU A 154 -9.08 -14.79 8.66
C GLU A 154 -9.07 -15.91 7.62
N ILE A 155 -9.52 -15.65 6.39
CA ILE A 155 -9.47 -16.60 5.28
C ILE A 155 -8.05 -17.11 5.09
N TYR A 156 -7.07 -16.21 4.97
CA TYR A 156 -5.66 -16.56 4.80
C TYR A 156 -5.12 -17.41 5.96
N SER A 157 -5.56 -17.14 7.19
CA SER A 157 -5.17 -17.92 8.37
C SER A 157 -5.67 -19.37 8.32
N ILE A 158 -6.91 -19.59 7.85
CA ILE A 158 -7.45 -20.95 7.64
C ILE A 158 -6.70 -21.64 6.51
N LEU A 159 -6.50 -20.97 5.37
CA LEU A 159 -5.75 -21.52 4.24
C LEU A 159 -4.34 -21.93 4.67
N LYS A 160 -3.67 -21.13 5.49
CA LYS A 160 -2.35 -21.44 6.04
C LYS A 160 -2.32 -22.66 6.95
N ALA A 161 -3.41 -22.95 7.66
CA ALA A 161 -3.48 -24.08 8.57
C ALA A 161 -3.78 -25.40 7.85
N GLU A 162 -4.55 -25.35 6.76
CA GLU A 162 -5.17 -26.54 6.18
C GLU A 162 -4.68 -26.90 4.76
N LEU A 163 -4.10 -25.94 4.01
CA LEU A 163 -3.49 -26.24 2.70
C LEU A 163 -2.18 -27.02 2.84
N SER A 164 -1.86 -27.80 1.81
CA SER A 164 -0.55 -28.45 1.70
C SER A 164 0.59 -27.40 1.69
N PRO A 165 1.80 -27.76 2.19
CA PRO A 165 2.91 -26.82 2.25
C PRO A 165 3.30 -26.23 0.89
N GLU A 166 3.17 -27.01 -0.19
CA GLU A 166 3.48 -26.57 -1.56
C GLU A 166 2.49 -25.50 -2.02
N VAL A 167 1.18 -25.77 -1.91
CA VAL A 167 0.13 -24.84 -2.33
C VAL A 167 0.17 -23.58 -1.48
N MET A 168 0.38 -23.69 -0.16
CA MET A 168 0.47 -22.54 0.72
C MET A 168 1.72 -21.68 0.44
N ASN A 169 2.86 -22.29 0.04
CA ASN A 169 4.04 -21.52 -0.32
C ASN A 169 3.83 -20.70 -1.60
N ASN A 170 3.11 -21.27 -2.58
CA ASN A 170 2.71 -20.56 -3.79
C ASN A 170 1.74 -19.42 -3.45
N LEU A 171 0.68 -19.72 -2.70
CA LEU A 171 -0.29 -18.70 -2.25
C LEU A 171 0.37 -17.57 -1.46
N LYS A 172 1.35 -17.86 -0.60
CA LYS A 172 2.10 -16.82 0.12
C LYS A 172 2.82 -15.88 -0.84
N THR A 173 3.45 -16.42 -1.88
CA THR A 173 4.15 -15.63 -2.90
C THR A 173 3.16 -14.74 -3.66
N ASP A 174 2.02 -15.31 -4.06
CA ASP A 174 0.96 -14.57 -4.74
C ASP A 174 0.36 -13.48 -3.85
N GLN A 175 0.18 -13.76 -2.55
CA GLN A 175 -0.36 -12.80 -1.60
C GLN A 175 0.57 -11.61 -1.39
N VAL A 176 1.89 -11.81 -1.29
CA VAL A 176 2.87 -10.72 -1.19
C VAL A 176 2.82 -9.85 -2.45
N LYS A 177 2.84 -10.47 -3.63
CA LYS A 177 2.74 -9.75 -4.91
C LYS A 177 1.43 -8.97 -5.02
N TRP A 178 0.32 -9.57 -4.61
CA TRP A 178 -0.99 -8.91 -4.62
C TRP A 178 -1.01 -7.70 -3.68
N ILE A 179 -0.40 -7.77 -2.48
CA ILE A 179 -0.30 -6.62 -1.57
C ILE A 179 0.46 -5.48 -2.24
N GLU A 180 1.62 -5.75 -2.85
CA GLU A 180 2.40 -4.73 -3.55
C GLU A 180 1.58 -4.06 -4.66
N GLN A 181 0.85 -4.85 -5.45
CA GLN A 181 -0.03 -4.36 -6.51
C GLN A 181 -1.20 -3.53 -5.96
N LYS A 182 -1.85 -3.99 -4.88
CA LYS A 182 -2.95 -3.28 -4.21
C LYS A 182 -2.49 -1.91 -3.73
N GLU A 183 -1.38 -1.85 -2.99
CA GLU A 183 -0.86 -0.60 -2.42
C GLU A 183 -0.38 0.36 -3.51
N ALA A 184 0.26 -0.17 -4.57
CA ALA A 184 0.66 0.64 -5.71
C ALA A 184 -0.54 1.25 -6.45
N ALA A 185 -1.59 0.45 -6.70
CA ALA A 185 -2.82 0.92 -7.34
C ALA A 185 -3.54 1.97 -6.48
N ALA A 186 -3.67 1.75 -5.18
CA ALA A 186 -4.28 2.73 -4.28
C ALA A 186 -3.49 4.04 -4.24
N LYS A 187 -2.15 3.95 -4.24
CA LYS A 187 -1.25 5.11 -4.33
C LYS A 187 -1.40 5.85 -5.66
N GLU A 188 -1.54 5.13 -6.76
CA GLU A 188 -1.77 5.73 -8.08
C GLU A 188 -3.11 6.46 -8.11
N GLU A 189 -4.20 5.81 -7.67
CA GLU A 189 -5.54 6.41 -7.65
C GLU A 189 -5.60 7.68 -6.80
N ARG A 190 -5.03 7.66 -5.59
CA ARG A 190 -5.00 8.86 -4.73
C ARG A 190 -4.19 10.00 -5.35
N SER A 191 -3.09 9.69 -6.05
CA SER A 191 -2.18 10.72 -6.60
C SER A 191 -2.86 11.62 -7.65
N LYS A 192 -3.90 11.11 -8.32
CA LYS A 192 -4.72 11.86 -9.28
C LYS A 192 -5.46 13.04 -8.64
N TYR A 193 -5.63 13.01 -7.31
CA TYR A 193 -6.37 14.01 -6.53
C TYR A 193 -5.49 14.71 -5.50
N SER A 194 -4.17 14.70 -5.70
CA SER A 194 -3.18 15.26 -4.77
C SER A 194 -3.55 16.66 -4.28
N GLY A 195 -3.62 16.83 -2.97
CA GLY A 195 -3.96 18.11 -2.33
C GLY A 195 -5.47 18.40 -2.22
N GLY A 196 -6.33 17.50 -2.69
CA GLY A 196 -7.78 17.57 -2.53
C GLY A 196 -8.33 16.59 -1.50
N THR A 197 -9.54 16.85 -0.99
CA THR A 197 -10.22 15.96 -0.04
C THR A 197 -10.56 14.59 -0.64
N PHE A 198 -10.70 14.52 -1.97
CA PHE A 198 -10.99 13.28 -2.69
C PHE A 198 -9.79 12.32 -2.76
N GLU A 199 -8.58 12.75 -2.40
CA GLU A 199 -7.40 11.88 -2.33
C GLU A 199 -7.66 10.64 -1.46
N ASN A 200 -8.24 10.83 -0.28
CA ASN A 200 -8.58 9.72 0.63
C ASN A 200 -9.71 8.84 0.09
N VAL A 201 -10.70 9.44 -0.58
CA VAL A 201 -11.79 8.69 -1.21
C VAL A 201 -11.24 7.74 -2.26
N ALA A 202 -10.41 8.26 -3.18
CA ALA A 202 -9.80 7.44 -4.23
C ALA A 202 -8.92 6.32 -3.65
N ASN A 203 -8.15 6.62 -2.60
CA ASN A 203 -7.35 5.63 -1.88
C ASN A 203 -8.23 4.48 -1.32
N TYR A 204 -9.26 4.82 -0.55
CA TYR A 204 -10.10 3.82 0.11
C TYR A 204 -10.96 3.02 -0.85
N ILE A 205 -11.46 3.61 -1.94
CA ILE A 205 -12.16 2.86 -3.00
C ILE A 205 -11.25 1.78 -3.57
N SER A 206 -10.02 2.15 -3.95
CA SER A 206 -9.06 1.20 -4.53
C SER A 206 -8.70 0.07 -3.56
N LEU A 207 -8.49 0.40 -2.28
CA LEU A 207 -8.20 -0.59 -1.24
C LEU A 207 -9.39 -1.54 -1.00
N TYR A 208 -10.58 -0.98 -0.82
CA TYR A 208 -11.82 -1.74 -0.60
C TYR A 208 -12.09 -2.74 -1.72
N GLU A 209 -12.13 -2.28 -2.97
CA GLU A 209 -12.49 -3.13 -4.11
C GLU A 209 -11.48 -4.26 -4.32
N SER A 210 -10.18 -3.96 -4.21
CA SER A 210 -9.13 -4.97 -4.35
C SER A 210 -9.20 -6.02 -3.24
N THR A 211 -9.37 -5.60 -1.98
CA THR A 211 -9.45 -6.51 -0.83
C THR A 211 -10.71 -7.37 -0.87
N LYS A 212 -11.88 -6.78 -1.19
CA LYS A 212 -13.14 -7.52 -1.36
C LYS A 212 -13.00 -8.59 -2.44
N LYS A 213 -12.48 -8.21 -3.61
CA LYS A 213 -12.24 -9.16 -4.71
C LYS A 213 -11.33 -10.29 -4.28
N ARG A 214 -10.22 -9.97 -3.58
CA ARG A 214 -9.27 -10.97 -3.10
C ARG A 214 -9.89 -11.96 -2.11
N CYS A 215 -10.79 -11.51 -1.22
CA CYS A 215 -11.50 -12.42 -0.32
C CYS A 215 -12.27 -13.49 -1.09
N TYR A 216 -13.05 -13.09 -2.10
CA TYR A 216 -13.81 -14.03 -2.93
C TYR A 216 -12.91 -14.92 -3.78
N GLU A 217 -11.80 -14.41 -4.31
CA GLU A 217 -10.81 -15.22 -5.03
C GLU A 217 -10.27 -16.34 -4.13
N LEU A 218 -9.79 -16.00 -2.92
CA LEU A 218 -9.21 -16.99 -2.01
C LEU A 218 -10.21 -18.09 -1.64
N VAL A 219 -11.46 -17.72 -1.34
CA VAL A 219 -12.51 -18.69 -1.01
C VAL A 219 -12.84 -19.59 -2.21
N ASN A 220 -12.97 -19.02 -3.41
CA ASN A 220 -13.34 -19.79 -4.60
C ASN A 220 -12.22 -20.71 -5.10
N GLU A 221 -10.97 -20.25 -5.01
CA GLU A 221 -9.81 -20.98 -5.51
C GLU A 221 -9.34 -22.05 -4.52
N TYR A 222 -9.36 -21.76 -3.22
CA TYR A 222 -8.73 -22.63 -2.22
C TYR A 222 -9.69 -23.30 -1.24
N MET A 223 -11.01 -23.08 -1.34
CA MET A 223 -12.00 -23.80 -0.54
C MET A 223 -12.97 -24.62 -1.39
N ALA A 224 -13.55 -25.65 -0.78
CA ALA A 224 -14.59 -26.53 -1.29
C ALA A 224 -15.70 -26.75 -0.24
N ASP A 225 -16.80 -27.35 -0.67
CA ASP A 225 -17.97 -27.72 0.15
C ASP A 225 -17.99 -29.22 0.44
#